data_AF-A0A1S3V018-F1
#
_entry.id   AF-A0A1S3V018-F1
#
_cell.length_a   1.000
_cell.length_b   1.000
_cell.length_c   1.000
_cell.angle_alpha   90.00
_cell.angle_beta   90.00
_cell.angle_gamma   90.00
#
_symmetry.space_group_name_H-M   'P 1'
#
loop_
_entity.id
_entity.type
_entity.pdbx_description
1 polymer ?
#
loop_
_entity_poly.entity_id
_entity_poly.type
_entity_poly.pdbx_seq_one_letter_code
_entity_poly.pdbx_strand_id
1 'polypeptide(L)'
;MDNYPFLDSQINYDFMSEFSSFLNEVSEGDCTDKFCTDEIFPSCADLIKWVQNIAFKLGFVFVIIRSNTTTCEPERKTFVVLGYERSEKYRKYKPDVQPSVSSTRKCEYPFRLRGKPKGHSWVLKVMCGYHNHELAETLVGHPFAGSLNAVEQSILVDMTKSQVKPSNILLTLKKHNEDNIMTIKQIYNAR
;
A
#
# COMPACT_ATOMS: atom_id res chain seq x y z
N MET A 1 9.37 -27.37 -27.57
CA MET A 1 9.85 -28.18 -26.43
C MET A 1 10.29 -27.19 -25.38
N ASP A 2 9.31 -26.78 -24.59
CA ASP A 2 9.39 -25.68 -23.65
C ASP A 2 9.87 -26.20 -22.30
N ASN A 3 11.01 -25.70 -21.82
CA ASN A 3 11.53 -26.03 -20.50
C ASN A 3 12.18 -24.77 -19.92
N TYR A 4 11.46 -23.98 -19.14
CA TYR A 4 12.05 -23.12 -18.09
C TYR A 4 11.03 -22.78 -16.98
N PRO A 5 10.69 -23.75 -16.11
CA PRO A 5 9.95 -23.50 -14.86
C PRO A 5 10.85 -23.03 -13.68
N PHE A 6 12.16 -22.89 -13.89
CA PHE A 6 13.14 -22.82 -12.78
C PHE A 6 13.20 -21.46 -12.06
N LEU A 7 13.04 -20.33 -12.77
CA LEU A 7 13.17 -19.01 -12.13
C LEU A 7 11.90 -18.54 -11.39
N ASP A 8 10.72 -18.88 -11.92
CA ASP A 8 9.45 -18.59 -11.25
C ASP A 8 9.25 -19.51 -10.03
N SER A 9 9.84 -20.71 -10.03
CA SER A 9 9.80 -21.63 -8.88
C SER A 9 10.75 -21.24 -7.76
N GLN A 10 11.95 -20.72 -8.04
CA GLN A 10 12.89 -20.29 -6.99
C GLN A 10 12.34 -19.12 -6.17
N ILE A 11 11.79 -18.09 -6.82
CA ILE A 11 11.17 -16.94 -6.13
C ILE A 11 9.92 -17.37 -5.36
N ASN A 12 9.17 -18.34 -5.89
CA ASN A 12 7.98 -18.88 -5.23
C ASN A 12 8.37 -19.80 -4.05
N TYR A 13 9.46 -20.55 -4.16
CA TYR A 13 9.96 -21.45 -3.12
C TYR A 13 10.54 -20.67 -1.94
N ASP A 14 11.41 -19.68 -2.21
CA ASP A 14 11.96 -18.81 -1.18
C ASP A 14 10.84 -18.05 -0.46
N PHE A 15 9.81 -17.61 -1.19
CA PHE A 15 8.58 -17.00 -0.63
C PHE A 15 7.78 -17.99 0.22
N MET A 16 7.49 -19.19 -0.29
CA MET A 16 6.68 -20.19 0.42
C MET A 16 7.40 -20.73 1.67
N SER A 17 8.73 -20.83 1.63
CA SER A 17 9.54 -21.26 2.77
C SER A 17 9.60 -20.21 3.87
N GLU A 18 9.72 -18.92 3.53
CA GLU A 18 9.68 -17.82 4.51
C GLU A 18 8.25 -17.56 5.03
N PHE A 19 7.23 -17.90 4.23
CA PHE A 19 5.82 -17.80 4.60
C PHE A 19 5.35 -18.94 5.53
N SER A 20 5.83 -20.17 5.30
CA SER A 20 5.46 -21.34 6.10
C SER A 20 5.95 -21.26 7.56
N SER A 21 7.06 -20.56 7.84
CA SER A 21 7.50 -20.32 9.21
C SER A 21 6.65 -19.28 9.94
N PHE A 22 5.98 -18.39 9.21
CA PHE A 22 5.17 -17.30 9.75
C PHE A 22 3.73 -17.72 10.08
N LEU A 23 3.15 -18.66 9.32
CA LEU A 23 1.79 -19.17 9.54
C LEU A 23 1.62 -19.95 10.85
N ASN A 24 2.70 -20.41 11.47
CA ASN A 24 2.64 -21.17 12.71
C ASN A 24 2.29 -20.32 13.94
N GLU A 25 2.19 -18.98 13.84
CA GLU A 25 2.08 -18.13 15.03
C GLU A 25 0.88 -17.17 15.09
N VAL A 26 0.16 -16.86 14.01
CA VAL A 26 -0.98 -15.92 14.08
C VAL A 26 -2.04 -16.25 13.03
N SER A 27 -3.24 -16.61 13.48
CA SER A 27 -4.45 -16.66 12.66
C SER A 27 -5.28 -15.42 12.98
N GLU A 28 -5.37 -14.47 12.04
CA GLU A 28 -6.65 -13.78 11.81
C GLU A 28 -6.71 -13.06 10.46
N GLY A 29 -7.66 -13.51 9.62
CA GLY A 29 -8.14 -12.86 8.39
C GLY A 29 -7.37 -13.17 7.09
N ASP A 30 -7.97 -13.98 6.20
CA ASP A 30 -7.56 -14.05 4.79
C ASP A 30 -8.44 -13.12 3.96
N CYS A 31 -7.83 -12.15 3.26
CA CYS A 31 -8.52 -11.21 2.35
C CYS A 31 -8.28 -11.54 0.88
N THR A 32 -7.79 -12.75 0.55
CA THR A 32 -7.50 -13.16 -0.84
C THR A 32 -8.72 -13.02 -1.74
N ASP A 33 -9.90 -13.38 -1.24
CA ASP A 33 -11.17 -13.30 -1.97
C ASP A 33 -11.50 -11.86 -2.42
N LYS A 34 -11.19 -10.86 -1.59
CA LYS A 34 -11.49 -9.45 -1.87
C LYS A 34 -10.69 -8.86 -3.02
N PHE A 35 -9.53 -9.44 -3.33
CA PHE A 35 -8.64 -8.97 -4.39
C PHE A 35 -8.48 -9.98 -5.53
N CYS A 36 -9.25 -11.08 -5.50
CA CYS A 36 -9.32 -12.02 -6.61
C CYS A 36 -10.21 -11.43 -7.71
N THR A 37 -9.65 -11.23 -8.89
CA THR A 37 -10.37 -10.66 -10.02
C THR A 37 -9.82 -11.20 -11.34
N ASP A 38 -10.72 -11.42 -12.30
CA ASP A 38 -10.41 -11.73 -13.69
C ASP A 38 -10.36 -10.47 -14.57
N GLU A 39 -10.53 -9.29 -13.96
CA GLU A 39 -10.46 -8.01 -14.66
C GLU A 39 -9.10 -7.78 -15.33
N ILE A 40 -9.17 -7.19 -16.52
CA ILE A 40 -8.01 -6.79 -17.31
C ILE A 40 -7.96 -5.27 -17.31
N PHE A 41 -6.91 -4.72 -16.73
CA PHE A 41 -6.73 -3.28 -16.58
C PHE A 41 -6.02 -2.69 -17.81
N PRO A 42 -6.46 -1.54 -18.34
CA PRO A 42 -5.81 -0.94 -19.51
C PRO A 42 -4.41 -0.41 -19.20
N SER A 43 -4.12 -0.06 -17.96
CA SER A 43 -2.78 0.38 -17.53
C SER A 43 -2.43 -0.10 -16.12
N CYS A 44 -1.13 0.03 -15.77
CA CYS A 44 -0.66 -0.19 -14.41
C CYS A 44 -1.33 0.77 -13.41
N ALA A 45 -1.56 2.03 -13.82
CA ALA A 45 -2.19 3.04 -12.97
C ALA A 45 -3.64 2.67 -12.64
N ASP A 46 -4.38 2.12 -13.61
CA ASP A 46 -5.76 1.68 -13.40
C ASP A 46 -5.84 0.48 -12.44
N LEU A 47 -4.91 -0.46 -12.58
CA LEU A 47 -4.76 -1.59 -11.64
C LEU A 47 -4.48 -1.10 -10.22
N ILE A 48 -3.53 -0.17 -10.06
CA ILE A 48 -3.18 0.39 -8.75
C ILE A 48 -4.38 1.11 -8.14
N LYS A 49 -5.08 1.92 -8.93
CA LYS A 49 -6.27 2.66 -8.50
C LYS A 49 -7.37 1.70 -8.02
N TRP A 50 -7.61 0.62 -8.75
CA TRP A 50 -8.59 -0.40 -8.35
C TRP A 50 -8.21 -1.05 -7.01
N VAL A 51 -6.96 -1.47 -6.85
CA VAL A 51 -6.46 -2.06 -5.59
C VAL A 51 -6.63 -1.09 -4.43
N GLN A 52 -6.23 0.18 -4.62
CA GLN A 52 -6.34 1.20 -3.58
C GLN A 52 -7.79 1.48 -3.20
N ASN A 53 -8.72 1.48 -4.16
CA ASN A 53 -10.15 1.68 -3.87
C ASN A 53 -10.74 0.53 -3.05
N ILE A 54 -10.40 -0.72 -3.36
CA ILE A 54 -10.85 -1.88 -2.58
C ILE A 54 -10.22 -1.86 -1.19
N ALA A 55 -8.92 -1.62 -1.12
CA ALA A 55 -8.20 -1.49 0.13
C ALA A 55 -8.83 -0.42 1.02
N PHE A 56 -9.12 0.77 0.48
CA PHE A 56 -9.71 1.87 1.22
C PHE A 56 -11.05 1.48 1.86
N LYS A 57 -11.92 0.78 1.11
CA LYS A 57 -13.20 0.28 1.62
C LYS A 57 -13.05 -0.76 2.74
N LEU A 58 -11.94 -1.48 2.74
CA LEU A 58 -11.61 -2.49 3.76
C LEU A 58 -10.81 -1.92 4.93
N GLY A 59 -10.55 -0.61 4.97
CA GLY A 59 -9.73 0.02 6.01
C GLY A 59 -8.22 -0.20 5.83
N PHE A 60 -7.79 -0.53 4.61
CA PHE A 60 -6.39 -0.70 4.25
C PHE A 60 -5.87 0.44 3.38
N VAL A 61 -4.56 0.64 3.42
CA VAL A 61 -3.85 1.43 2.42
C VAL A 61 -2.77 0.55 1.78
N PHE A 62 -2.69 0.57 0.45
CA PHE A 62 -1.69 -0.16 -0.30
C PHE A 62 -0.69 0.79 -0.95
N VAL A 63 0.59 0.46 -0.81
CA VAL A 63 1.72 1.20 -1.37
C VAL A 63 2.53 0.32 -2.31
N ILE A 64 3.23 0.95 -3.26
CA ILE A 64 4.17 0.26 -4.14
C ILE A 64 5.42 -0.11 -3.33
N ILE A 65 5.64 -1.41 -3.11
CA ILE A 65 6.83 -1.92 -2.42
C ILE A 65 7.98 -2.09 -3.39
N ARG A 66 7.66 -2.56 -4.60
CA ARG A 66 8.66 -2.84 -5.64
C ARG A 66 8.01 -2.68 -7.01
N SER A 67 8.70 -2.01 -7.90
CA SER A 67 8.38 -1.98 -9.32
C SER A 67 9.62 -2.35 -10.12
N ASN A 68 9.42 -2.92 -11.29
CA ASN A 68 10.46 -3.08 -12.29
C ASN A 68 9.91 -2.66 -13.64
N THR A 69 10.54 -1.65 -14.24
CA THR A 69 10.25 -1.10 -15.56
C THR A 69 11.53 -1.13 -16.37
N THR A 70 12.00 -2.32 -16.74
CA THR A 70 13.23 -2.46 -17.54
C THR A 70 12.86 -2.41 -19.02
N THR A 71 13.11 -1.27 -19.66
CA THR A 71 12.92 -1.06 -21.10
C THR A 71 14.06 -1.67 -21.95
N CYS A 72 15.18 -2.07 -21.34
CA CYS A 72 16.41 -2.41 -22.07
C CYS A 72 17.06 -3.77 -21.76
N GLU A 73 16.47 -4.61 -20.90
CA GLU A 73 17.00 -5.95 -20.61
C GLU A 73 15.93 -7.02 -20.90
N PRO A 74 16.11 -7.87 -21.94
CA PRO A 74 15.14 -8.90 -22.32
C PRO A 74 14.81 -9.91 -21.20
N GLU A 75 15.70 -10.03 -20.22
CA GLU A 75 15.62 -11.03 -19.14
C GLU A 75 14.80 -10.57 -17.92
N ARG A 76 14.53 -9.27 -17.75
CA ARG A 76 13.82 -8.74 -16.58
C ARG A 76 12.37 -8.42 -16.90
N LYS A 77 11.45 -9.27 -16.43
CA LYS A 77 10.00 -9.09 -16.59
C LYS A 77 9.53 -7.80 -15.90
N THR A 78 8.75 -6.97 -16.59
CA THR A 78 8.06 -5.80 -16.02
C THR A 78 6.99 -6.23 -15.01
N PHE A 79 6.95 -5.64 -13.81
CA PHE A 79 5.90 -5.91 -12.81
C PHE A 79 5.82 -4.81 -11.75
N VAL A 80 4.70 -4.79 -11.03
CA VAL A 80 4.51 -4.02 -9.80
C VAL A 80 4.11 -4.95 -8.65
N VAL A 81 4.67 -4.74 -7.46
CA VAL A 81 4.27 -5.39 -6.22
C VAL A 81 3.72 -4.32 -5.29
N LEU A 82 2.46 -4.47 -4.94
CA LEU A 82 1.76 -3.67 -3.95
C LEU A 82 1.72 -4.45 -2.64
N GLY A 83 1.83 -3.74 -1.53
CA GLY A 83 1.52 -4.32 -0.23
C GLY A 83 1.01 -3.29 0.74
N TYR A 84 0.53 -3.80 1.87
CA TYR A 84 -0.12 -3.02 2.90
C TYR A 84 0.83 -1.98 3.53
N GLU A 85 0.33 -0.77 3.75
CA GLU A 85 1.04 0.33 4.40
C GLU A 85 1.21 0.05 5.90
N ARG A 86 2.45 0.25 6.39
CA ARG A 86 2.84 -0.08 7.77
C ARG A 86 2.14 0.85 8.76
N SER A 87 1.41 0.30 9.73
CA SER A 87 1.15 1.03 10.98
C SER A 87 2.48 1.25 11.71
N GLU A 88 2.81 2.49 12.09
CA GLU A 88 4.06 2.90 12.76
C GLU A 88 4.21 2.37 14.21
N LYS A 89 3.86 1.11 14.49
CA LYS A 89 4.13 0.52 15.80
C LYS A 89 5.59 0.07 15.86
N TYR A 90 6.42 0.85 16.55
CA TYR A 90 7.79 0.49 16.90
C TYR A 90 7.78 -0.81 17.73
N ARG A 91 8.07 -1.96 17.12
CA ARG A 91 8.46 -3.14 17.91
C ARG A 91 9.84 -2.84 18.51
N LYS A 92 9.90 -2.65 19.83
CA LYS A 92 11.14 -2.73 20.58
C LYS A 92 11.61 -4.19 20.51
N TYR A 93 12.56 -4.47 19.63
CA TYR A 93 13.07 -5.85 19.46
C TYR A 93 13.88 -6.31 20.67
N LYS A 94 14.38 -5.38 21.52
CA LYS A 94 14.87 -5.61 22.89
C LYS A 94 14.68 -4.33 23.73
N PRO A 95 14.46 -4.42 25.05
CA PRO A 95 14.30 -3.23 25.90
C PRO A 95 15.55 -2.34 25.98
N ASP A 96 16.76 -2.90 25.78
CA ASP A 96 18.04 -2.22 26.11
C ASP A 96 19.02 -1.98 24.94
N VAL A 97 18.57 -2.00 23.67
CA VAL A 97 19.47 -1.71 22.54
C VAL A 97 19.06 -0.40 21.87
N GLN A 98 19.99 0.57 21.83
CA GLN A 98 19.78 1.82 21.12
C GLN A 98 19.41 1.58 19.65
N PRO A 99 18.47 2.34 19.08
CA PRO A 99 18.06 2.18 17.68
C PRO A 99 19.25 2.42 16.76
N SER A 100 19.73 1.39 16.06
CA SER A 100 20.70 1.59 14.99
C SER A 100 20.01 2.20 13.77
N VAL A 101 20.65 3.21 13.18
CA VAL A 101 20.11 4.07 12.12
C VAL A 101 19.96 3.34 10.77
N SER A 102 20.50 2.12 10.62
CA SER A 102 20.49 1.38 9.35
C SER A 102 20.20 -0.13 9.46
N SER A 103 19.28 -0.53 10.34
CA SER A 103 18.76 -1.91 10.28
C SER A 103 17.62 -2.02 9.27
N THR A 104 17.85 -2.75 8.17
CA THR A 104 16.78 -3.19 7.25
C THR A 104 15.89 -4.19 8.01
N ARG A 105 14.83 -3.70 8.63
CA ARG A 105 13.90 -4.54 9.39
C ARG A 105 13.06 -5.37 8.41
N LYS A 106 13.24 -6.70 8.43
CA LYS A 106 12.48 -7.64 7.61
C LYS A 106 10.98 -7.41 7.87
N CYS A 107 10.23 -7.18 6.79
CA CYS A 107 8.79 -6.99 6.86
C CYS A 107 8.12 -8.35 7.02
N GLU A 108 7.63 -8.62 8.22
CA GLU A 108 6.83 -9.80 8.58
C GLU A 108 5.41 -9.79 7.98
N TYR A 109 5.03 -8.77 7.20
CA TYR A 109 3.66 -8.66 6.64
C TYR A 109 3.56 -9.42 5.31
N PRO A 110 2.65 -10.41 5.21
CA PRO A 110 2.61 -11.26 4.04
C PRO A 110 1.60 -10.76 2.99
N PHE A 111 0.68 -9.83 3.29
CA PHE A 111 -0.29 -9.33 2.30
C PHE A 111 0.42 -8.62 1.13
N ARG A 112 0.48 -9.30 -0.02
CA ARG A 112 1.12 -8.80 -1.24
C ARG A 112 0.27 -9.10 -2.47
N LEU A 113 0.19 -8.11 -3.34
CA LEU A 113 -0.46 -8.19 -4.64
C LEU A 113 0.58 -7.92 -5.73
N ARG A 114 0.52 -8.65 -6.83
CA ARG A 114 1.44 -8.51 -7.96
C ARG A 114 0.68 -8.17 -9.23
N GLY A 115 0.92 -7.00 -9.78
CA GLY A 115 0.49 -6.61 -11.13
C GLY A 115 1.54 -7.00 -12.17
N LYS A 116 1.09 -7.58 -13.28
CA LYS A 116 1.95 -7.95 -14.41
C LYS A 116 1.29 -7.60 -15.75
N PRO A 117 2.07 -7.21 -16.76
CA PRO A 117 1.53 -6.93 -18.08
C PRO A 117 1.02 -8.23 -18.75
N LYS A 118 -0.06 -8.08 -19.53
CA LYS A 118 -0.66 -9.08 -20.40
C LYS A 118 -0.95 -8.39 -21.73
N GLY A 119 0.01 -8.44 -22.66
CA GLY A 119 -0.04 -7.63 -23.88
C GLY A 119 0.03 -6.13 -23.58
N HIS A 120 -0.93 -5.36 -24.07
CA HIS A 120 -1.08 -3.92 -23.77
C HIS A 120 -1.84 -3.63 -22.47
N SER A 121 -2.22 -4.66 -21.74
CA SER A 121 -3.04 -4.56 -20.54
C SER A 121 -2.31 -5.11 -19.31
N TRP A 122 -2.94 -5.05 -18.15
CA TRP A 122 -2.40 -5.47 -16.86
C TRP A 122 -3.36 -6.41 -16.16
N VAL A 123 -2.82 -7.39 -15.44
CA VAL A 123 -3.60 -8.32 -14.61
C VAL A 123 -3.03 -8.39 -13.20
N LEU A 124 -3.91 -8.57 -12.22
CA LEU A 124 -3.56 -8.71 -10.83
C LEU A 124 -3.40 -10.18 -10.45
N LYS A 125 -2.43 -10.50 -9.59
CA LYS A 125 -2.31 -11.78 -8.92
C LYS A 125 -2.15 -11.55 -7.42
N VAL A 126 -3.02 -12.15 -6.62
CA VAL A 126 -2.83 -12.20 -5.17
C VAL A 126 -1.67 -13.16 -4.87
N MET A 127 -0.63 -12.67 -4.19
CA MET A 127 0.51 -13.50 -3.78
C MET A 127 0.27 -14.08 -2.38
N CYS A 128 -0.31 -13.29 -1.49
CA CYS A 128 -0.81 -13.71 -0.19
C CYS A 128 -1.85 -12.68 0.30
N GLY A 129 -2.97 -13.15 0.84
CA GLY A 129 -4.05 -12.31 1.41
C GLY A 129 -4.11 -12.26 2.93
N TYR A 130 -3.19 -12.91 3.64
CA TYR A 130 -3.15 -12.92 5.10
C TYR A 130 -2.70 -11.56 5.65
N HIS A 131 -3.39 -11.11 6.70
CA HIS A 131 -2.99 -9.99 7.54
C HIS A 131 -2.87 -10.46 8.99
N ASN A 132 -2.22 -9.67 9.85
CA ASN A 132 -1.85 -10.06 11.21
C ASN A 132 -2.31 -9.05 12.27
N HIS A 133 -3.28 -8.22 11.92
CA HIS A 133 -3.83 -7.16 12.75
C HIS A 133 -5.29 -6.92 12.36
N GLU A 134 -6.10 -6.46 13.30
CA GLU A 134 -7.48 -6.08 13.00
C GLU A 134 -7.53 -4.99 11.93
N LEU A 135 -8.55 -5.09 11.07
CA LEU A 135 -8.88 -4.05 10.09
C LEU A 135 -9.14 -2.74 10.84
N ALA A 136 -8.58 -1.64 10.35
CA ALA A 136 -8.91 -0.34 10.91
C ALA A 136 -10.39 -0.03 10.61
N GLU A 137 -11.19 0.22 11.65
CA GLU A 137 -12.60 0.62 11.49
C GLU A 137 -12.74 1.90 10.67
N THR A 138 -11.75 2.81 10.80
CA THR A 138 -11.69 4.04 10.01
C THR A 138 -10.25 4.38 9.63
N LEU A 139 -10.06 4.96 8.43
CA LEU A 139 -8.78 5.54 8.01
C LEU A 139 -8.63 7.01 8.44
N VAL A 140 -9.51 7.52 9.31
CA VAL A 140 -9.50 8.94 9.73
C VAL A 140 -8.16 9.29 10.36
N GLY A 141 -7.52 10.35 9.85
CA GLY A 141 -6.21 10.77 10.32
C GLY A 141 -5.03 9.95 9.79
N HIS A 142 -5.26 8.95 8.95
CA HIS A 142 -4.19 8.17 8.33
C HIS A 142 -3.35 9.04 7.39
N PRO A 143 -2.01 9.07 7.50
CA PRO A 143 -1.15 9.99 6.74
C PRO A 143 -1.35 9.91 5.22
N PHE A 144 -1.42 8.70 4.66
CA PHE A 144 -1.59 8.51 3.23
C PHE A 144 -3.03 8.76 2.75
N ALA A 145 -4.02 8.30 3.51
CA ALA A 145 -5.42 8.36 3.10
C ALA A 145 -6.01 9.77 3.31
N GLY A 146 -5.45 10.56 4.22
CA GLY A 146 -5.68 11.99 4.36
C GLY A 146 -4.63 12.86 3.66
N SER A 147 -3.99 12.36 2.60
CA SER A 147 -3.06 13.16 1.80
C SER A 147 -3.82 14.14 0.91
N LEU A 148 -3.33 15.38 0.82
CA LEU A 148 -3.93 16.44 0.01
C LEU A 148 -3.60 16.24 -1.47
N ASN A 149 -4.61 16.25 -2.33
CA ASN A 149 -4.38 16.34 -3.76
C ASN A 149 -3.91 17.76 -4.16
N ALA A 150 -3.47 17.95 -5.40
CA ALA A 150 -2.91 19.22 -5.85
C ALA A 150 -3.86 20.42 -5.70
N VAL A 151 -5.16 20.21 -5.90
CA VAL A 151 -6.19 21.25 -5.76
C VAL A 151 -6.40 21.59 -4.28
N GLU A 152 -6.58 20.56 -3.45
CA GLU A 152 -6.73 20.71 -2.00
C GLU A 152 -5.49 21.37 -1.36
N GLN A 153 -4.30 21.05 -1.86
CA GLN A 153 -3.05 21.65 -1.40
C GLN A 153 -2.97 23.13 -1.76
N SER A 154 -3.43 23.53 -2.95
CA SER A 154 -3.54 24.95 -3.32
C SER A 154 -4.47 25.69 -2.36
N ILE A 155 -5.64 25.11 -2.07
CA ILE A 155 -6.61 25.68 -1.12
C ILE A 155 -5.97 25.84 0.27
N LEU A 156 -5.24 24.83 0.76
CA LEU A 156 -4.56 24.91 2.04
C LEU A 156 -3.52 26.03 2.07
N VAL A 157 -2.69 26.15 1.03
CA VAL A 157 -1.64 27.17 0.92
C VAL A 157 -2.25 28.57 0.91
N ASP A 158 -3.28 28.80 0.10
CA ASP A 158 -3.92 30.10 -0.03
C ASP A 158 -4.60 30.52 1.27
N MET A 159 -5.38 29.62 1.88
CA MET A 159 -6.04 29.90 3.17
C MET A 159 -5.04 30.08 4.32
N THR A 160 -3.90 29.39 4.29
CA THR A 160 -2.82 29.55 5.29
C THR A 160 -2.15 30.92 5.14
N LYS A 161 -1.88 31.38 3.91
CA LYS A 161 -1.37 32.73 3.64
C LYS A 161 -2.33 33.80 4.13
N SER A 162 -3.63 33.59 3.96
CA SER A 162 -4.68 34.47 4.48
C SER A 162 -4.95 34.33 5.99
N GLN A 163 -4.11 33.61 6.74
CA GLN A 163 -4.21 33.44 8.20
C GLN A 163 -5.55 32.84 8.66
N VAL A 164 -6.21 32.03 7.82
CA VAL A 164 -7.47 31.38 8.18
C VAL A 164 -7.21 30.33 9.27
N LYS A 165 -8.15 30.17 10.21
CA LYS A 165 -8.04 29.15 11.28
C LYS A 165 -8.04 27.73 10.69
N PRO A 166 -7.19 26.81 11.18
CA PRO A 166 -7.14 25.41 10.70
C PRO A 166 -8.50 24.70 10.66
N SER A 167 -9.38 24.97 11.64
CA SER A 167 -10.74 24.41 11.68
C SER A 167 -11.56 24.79 10.44
N ASN A 168 -11.43 26.04 9.98
CA ASN A 168 -12.16 26.53 8.82
C ASN A 168 -11.55 26.01 7.52
N ILE A 169 -10.22 25.84 7.47
CA ILE A 169 -9.55 25.19 6.33
C ILE A 169 -10.05 23.74 6.20
N LEU A 170 -10.10 22.99 7.31
CA LEU A 170 -10.59 21.62 7.30
C LEU A 170 -12.04 21.53 6.82
N LEU A 171 -12.91 22.45 7.25
CA LEU A 171 -14.30 22.53 6.78
C LEU A 171 -14.40 22.79 5.28
N THR A 172 -13.60 23.73 4.75
CA THR A 172 -13.57 24.01 3.31
C THR A 172 -13.10 22.80 2.50
N LEU A 173 -12.05 22.11 2.97
CA LEU A 173 -11.54 20.91 2.31
C LEU A 173 -12.56 19.77 2.30
N LYS A 174 -13.26 19.53 3.43
CA LYS A 174 -14.35 18.54 3.50
C LYS A 174 -15.57 18.91 2.65
N LYS A 175 -15.84 20.21 2.47
CA LYS A 175 -16.90 20.68 1.56
C LYS A 175 -16.52 20.48 0.10
N HIS A 176 -15.23 20.58 -0.22
CA HIS A 176 -14.72 20.35 -1.58
C HIS A 176 -14.65 18.84 -1.90
N ASN A 177 -14.39 18.00 -0.90
CA ASN A 177 -14.28 16.55 -1.02
C ASN A 177 -14.92 15.88 0.21
N GLU A 178 -16.14 15.38 0.06
CA GLU A 178 -16.90 14.76 1.16
C GLU A 178 -16.23 13.49 1.70
N ASP A 179 -15.46 12.79 0.86
CA ASP A 179 -14.68 11.60 1.23
C ASP A 179 -13.38 11.95 1.97
N ASN A 180 -13.11 13.23 2.21
CA ASN A 180 -11.89 13.67 2.89
C ASN A 180 -11.93 13.30 4.38
N ILE A 181 -11.13 12.30 4.72
CA ILE A 181 -10.96 11.73 6.07
C ILE A 181 -9.88 12.42 6.91
N MET A 182 -9.43 13.62 6.50
CA MET A 182 -8.41 14.36 7.23
C MET A 182 -8.87 14.84 8.60
N THR A 183 -7.88 15.01 9.45
CA THR A 183 -7.99 15.58 10.79
C THR A 183 -7.34 16.95 10.84
N ILE A 184 -7.71 17.74 11.86
CA ILE A 184 -7.11 19.05 12.09
C ILE A 184 -5.59 18.96 12.31
N LYS A 185 -5.10 17.84 12.87
CA LYS A 185 -3.68 17.57 13.07
C LYS A 185 -2.92 17.53 11.74
N GLN A 186 -3.51 16.93 10.69
CA GLN A 186 -2.89 16.90 9.36
C GLN A 186 -2.81 18.29 8.72
N ILE A 187 -3.78 19.17 8.97
CA ILE A 187 -3.70 20.58 8.57
C ILE A 187 -2.50 21.27 9.22
N TYR A 188 -2.29 21.06 10.52
CA TYR A 188 -1.12 21.62 11.21
C TYR A 188 0.20 21.08 10.66
N ASN A 189 0.27 19.79 10.35
CA ASN A 189 1.47 19.18 9.79
C ASN A 189 1.79 19.65 8.35
N ALA A 190 0.77 20.08 7.61
CA ALA A 190 0.89 20.51 6.21
C ALA A 190 1.13 22.02 6.04
N ARG A 191 1.13 22.79 7.14
CA ARG A 191 1.45 24.22 7.16
C ARG A 191 2.95 24.44 7.30
#